data_AF-A0A935NFV4-F1
#
_entry.id   AF-A0A935NFV4-F1
#
_cell.length_a   1.000
_cell.length_b   1.000
_cell.length_c   1.000
_cell.angle_alpha   90.00
_cell.angle_beta   90.00
_cell.angle_gamma   90.00
#
_symmetry.space_group_name_H-M   'P 1'
#
loop_
_entity.id
_entity.type
_entity.pdbx_description
1 polymer ?
#
loop_
_entity_poly.entity_id
_entity_poly.type
_entity_poly.pdbx_seq_one_letter_code
_entity_poly.pdbx_strand_id
1 'polypeptide(L)'
;MNPFKQRSSFPSSIVTGLVGWIGFIFIGSLIFGFKVPSEILLLLGLASALVQTVFLRLTFFVLRMHKHILIGAFWGLVTAVGIFYATTVFYSNLKTHQLYWLIIYAYIGAPVGAFLSYFYIDDKKIFDAVDGQKSAPDFGRDAHWLEPFGFGAIAYLLAFFPFAHFDLTVNVFLVGAMSGVFAAGASHFSPDKWKQSFIVLAIIILGLGSLQGWLTGFLFRAYAEQLYTNNLVHGIAGGVITYLMTFLRGRQLANKEGKGSL
;
A
#
# COMPACT_ATOMS: atom_id res chain seq x y z
N MET A 1 12.39 12.20 -24.94
CA MET A 1 11.23 11.75 -24.15
C MET A 1 11.75 11.04 -22.91
N ASN A 2 11.36 11.50 -21.71
CA ASN A 2 11.83 10.91 -20.48
C ASN A 2 10.94 9.69 -20.13
N PRO A 3 11.47 8.45 -20.09
CA PRO A 3 10.68 7.25 -19.78
C PRO A 3 10.07 7.27 -18.35
N PHE A 4 10.54 8.17 -17.47
CA PHE A 4 9.96 8.41 -16.15
C PHE A 4 8.71 9.31 -16.15
N LYS A 5 8.33 9.90 -17.30
CA LYS A 5 7.16 10.76 -17.45
C LYS A 5 5.93 10.06 -18.03
N GLN A 6 5.95 8.74 -18.23
CA GLN A 6 4.80 8.00 -18.76
C GLN A 6 4.34 6.98 -17.74
N ARG A 7 3.09 7.09 -17.29
CA ARG A 7 2.44 5.98 -16.59
C ARG A 7 2.06 4.94 -17.64
N SER A 8 2.82 3.86 -17.73
CA SER A 8 2.30 2.66 -18.37
C SER A 8 1.38 1.96 -17.36
N SER A 9 0.11 1.78 -17.70
CA SER A 9 -0.82 0.97 -16.88
C SER A 9 -0.30 -0.45 -16.67
N PHE A 10 0.61 -0.91 -17.52
CA PHE A 10 1.15 -2.25 -17.48
C PHE A 10 2.03 -2.50 -16.23
N PRO A 11 3.13 -1.77 -15.97
CA PRO A 11 3.86 -1.84 -14.70
C PRO A 11 3.02 -1.43 -13.50
N SER A 12 2.22 -0.36 -13.62
CA SER A 12 1.51 0.20 -12.46
C SER A 12 0.59 -0.81 -11.80
N SER A 13 -0.22 -1.57 -12.55
CA SER A 13 -1.13 -2.52 -11.90
C SER A 13 -0.42 -3.77 -11.34
N ILE A 14 0.73 -4.17 -11.91
CA ILE A 14 1.53 -5.27 -11.35
C ILE A 14 2.14 -4.83 -10.03
N VAL A 15 2.70 -3.62 -9.99
CA VAL A 15 3.24 -3.06 -8.74
C VAL A 15 2.13 -2.86 -7.71
N THR A 16 0.94 -2.36 -8.11
CA THR A 16 -0.21 -2.26 -7.20
C THR A 16 -0.63 -3.63 -6.65
N GLY A 17 -0.69 -4.66 -7.49
CA GLY A 17 -0.97 -6.03 -7.06
C GLY A 17 0.07 -6.56 -6.07
N LEU A 18 1.36 -6.40 -6.40
CA LEU A 18 2.47 -6.81 -5.53
C LEU A 18 2.45 -6.08 -4.18
N VAL A 19 2.29 -4.76 -4.19
CA VAL A 19 2.16 -3.95 -2.98
C VAL A 19 0.95 -4.40 -2.14
N GLY A 20 -0.20 -4.56 -2.77
CA GLY A 20 -1.43 -4.97 -2.10
C GLY A 20 -1.26 -6.33 -1.41
N TRP A 21 -0.81 -7.33 -2.15
CA TRP A 21 -0.63 -8.68 -1.61
C TRP A 21 0.49 -8.77 -0.58
N ILE A 22 1.68 -8.25 -0.87
CA ILE A 22 2.82 -8.35 0.05
C ILE A 22 2.57 -7.50 1.30
N GLY A 23 2.02 -6.29 1.18
CA GLY A 23 1.74 -5.46 2.34
C GLY A 23 0.62 -6.02 3.23
N PHE A 24 -0.54 -6.30 2.63
CA PHE A 24 -1.72 -6.65 3.42
C PHE A 24 -1.78 -8.10 3.87
N ILE A 25 -1.02 -9.04 3.28
CA ILE A 25 -0.96 -10.39 3.83
C ILE A 25 -0.25 -10.41 5.18
N PHE A 26 0.79 -9.57 5.36
CA PHE A 26 1.46 -9.37 6.65
C PHE A 26 0.60 -8.58 7.62
N ILE A 27 0.01 -7.46 7.20
CA ILE A 27 -0.89 -6.68 8.06
C ILE A 27 -2.08 -7.54 8.51
N GLY A 28 -2.67 -8.32 7.61
CA GLY A 28 -3.78 -9.22 7.88
C GLY A 28 -3.46 -10.25 8.95
N SER A 29 -2.31 -10.94 8.83
CA SER A 29 -1.90 -11.90 9.86
C SER A 29 -1.70 -11.22 11.22
N LEU A 30 -1.11 -10.02 11.24
CA LEU A 30 -0.91 -9.27 12.48
C LEU A 30 -2.23 -8.75 13.09
N ILE A 31 -3.20 -8.34 12.29
CA ILE A 31 -4.54 -7.91 12.78
C ILE A 31 -5.17 -9.04 13.58
N PHE A 32 -5.15 -10.27 13.08
CA PHE A 32 -5.72 -11.41 13.77
C PHE A 32 -4.77 -12.07 14.78
N GLY A 33 -3.53 -11.58 14.89
CA GLY A 33 -2.57 -12.00 15.91
C GLY A 33 -1.83 -13.30 15.57
N PHE A 34 -1.81 -13.70 14.30
CA PHE A 34 -1.09 -14.87 13.85
C PHE A 34 0.39 -14.56 13.65
N LYS A 35 1.25 -15.41 14.21
CA LYS A 35 2.66 -15.45 13.85
C LYS A 35 2.82 -16.46 12.72
N VAL A 36 3.06 -15.97 11.52
CA VAL A 36 3.45 -16.79 10.38
C VAL A 36 4.87 -16.39 9.99
N PRO A 37 5.76 -17.35 9.72
CA PRO A 37 7.11 -17.03 9.26
C PRO A 37 7.10 -16.10 8.05
N SER A 38 7.96 -15.09 8.05
CA SER A 38 7.92 -14.00 7.06
C SER A 38 8.18 -14.51 5.65
N GLU A 39 8.99 -15.56 5.49
CA GLU A 39 9.27 -16.22 4.22
C GLU A 39 8.01 -16.86 3.61
N ILE A 40 7.13 -17.43 4.44
CA ILE A 40 5.87 -18.02 3.98
C ILE A 40 4.92 -16.92 3.54
N LEU A 41 4.80 -15.84 4.33
CA LEU A 41 3.96 -14.70 3.97
C LEU A 41 4.42 -14.02 2.68
N LEU A 42 5.73 -13.85 2.51
CA LEU A 42 6.31 -13.29 1.29
C LEU A 42 6.03 -14.17 0.07
N LEU A 43 6.24 -15.49 0.18
CA LEU A 43 5.95 -16.44 -0.89
C LEU A 43 4.46 -16.44 -1.26
N LEU A 44 3.58 -16.51 -0.27
CA LEU A 44 2.13 -16.47 -0.48
C LEU A 44 1.69 -15.15 -1.13
N GLY A 45 2.20 -14.02 -0.65
CA GLY A 45 1.92 -12.70 -1.20
C GLY A 45 2.39 -12.58 -2.64
N LEU A 46 3.64 -12.96 -2.93
CA LEU A 46 4.21 -12.90 -4.27
C LEU A 46 3.48 -13.81 -5.26
N ALA A 47 3.26 -15.08 -4.89
CA ALA A 47 2.55 -16.03 -5.73
C ALA A 47 1.11 -15.58 -6.00
N SER A 48 0.39 -15.11 -4.97
CA SER A 48 -0.98 -14.62 -5.12
C SER A 48 -1.03 -13.36 -5.99
N ALA A 49 -0.10 -12.42 -5.81
CA ALA A 49 -0.01 -11.22 -6.64
C ALA A 49 0.17 -11.56 -8.12
N LEU A 50 1.13 -12.45 -8.41
CA LEU A 50 1.44 -12.85 -9.78
C LEU A 50 0.28 -13.61 -10.40
N VAL A 51 -0.21 -14.67 -9.75
CA VAL A 51 -1.31 -15.51 -10.25
C VAL A 51 -2.56 -14.67 -10.48
N GLN A 52 -2.98 -13.87 -9.49
CA GLN A 52 -4.19 -13.08 -9.61
C GLN A 52 -4.08 -12.02 -10.70
N THR A 53 -2.98 -11.25 -10.70
CA THR A 53 -2.82 -10.13 -11.64
C THR A 53 -2.67 -10.64 -13.07
N VAL A 54 -1.90 -11.71 -13.30
CA VAL A 54 -1.75 -12.31 -14.63
C VAL A 54 -3.08 -12.88 -15.11
N PHE A 55 -3.77 -13.67 -14.28
CA PHE A 55 -5.07 -14.26 -14.65
C PHE A 55 -6.10 -13.19 -15.01
N LEU A 56 -6.35 -12.23 -14.10
CA LEU A 56 -7.36 -11.19 -14.31
C LEU A 56 -7.06 -10.32 -15.53
N ARG A 57 -5.78 -10.12 -15.86
CA ARG A 57 -5.37 -9.40 -17.08
C ARG A 57 -5.63 -10.20 -18.34
N LEU A 58 -5.22 -11.46 -18.38
CA LEU A 58 -5.45 -12.33 -19.54
C LEU A 58 -6.95 -12.48 -19.84
N THR A 59 -7.78 -12.48 -18.78
CA THR A 59 -9.23 -12.62 -18.90
C THR A 59 -9.98 -11.29 -18.85
N PHE A 60 -9.30 -10.13 -18.86
CA PHE A 60 -9.89 -8.83 -18.52
C PHE A 60 -11.12 -8.47 -19.38
N PHE A 61 -11.00 -8.65 -20.70
CA PHE A 61 -12.10 -8.36 -21.64
C PHE A 61 -13.19 -9.44 -21.60
N VAL A 62 -12.80 -10.70 -21.45
CA VAL A 62 -13.72 -11.85 -21.32
C VAL A 62 -14.62 -11.66 -20.10
N LEU A 63 -14.05 -11.25 -18.97
CA LEU A 63 -14.74 -10.97 -17.71
C LEU A 63 -15.46 -9.61 -17.68
N ARG A 64 -15.39 -8.84 -18.77
CA ARG A 64 -16.04 -7.52 -18.92
C ARG A 64 -15.60 -6.49 -17.87
N MET A 65 -14.39 -6.60 -17.34
CA MET A 65 -13.87 -5.70 -16.29
C MET A 65 -13.70 -4.25 -16.78
N HIS A 66 -13.53 -4.05 -18.10
CA HIS A 66 -13.49 -2.73 -18.74
C HIS A 66 -14.77 -1.90 -18.57
N LYS A 67 -15.90 -2.51 -18.19
CA LYS A 67 -17.19 -1.81 -18.14
C LYS A 67 -17.41 -1.05 -16.84
N HIS A 68 -16.94 -1.57 -15.71
CA HIS A 68 -17.22 -0.99 -14.40
C HIS A 68 -16.24 -1.48 -13.33
N ILE A 69 -15.85 -0.59 -12.41
CA ILE A 69 -14.91 -0.90 -11.32
C ILE A 69 -15.44 -2.03 -10.41
N LEU A 70 -16.75 -2.05 -10.12
CA LEU A 70 -17.37 -3.11 -9.30
C LEU A 70 -17.31 -4.49 -9.96
N ILE A 71 -17.32 -4.59 -11.30
CA ILE A 71 -17.13 -5.87 -12.00
C ILE A 71 -15.69 -6.35 -11.77
N GLY A 72 -14.74 -5.43 -11.84
CA GLY A 72 -13.35 -5.67 -11.44
C GLY A 72 -13.23 -6.18 -10.01
N ALA A 73 -13.87 -5.50 -9.06
CA ALA A 73 -13.86 -5.87 -7.65
C ALA A 73 -14.44 -7.27 -7.42
N PHE A 74 -15.56 -7.59 -8.10
CA PHE A 74 -16.18 -8.90 -8.03
C PHE A 74 -15.26 -10.01 -8.53
N TRP A 75 -14.66 -9.87 -9.71
CA TRP A 75 -13.73 -10.88 -10.23
C TRP A 75 -12.43 -10.95 -9.43
N GLY A 76 -11.97 -9.82 -8.89
CA GLY A 76 -10.90 -9.76 -7.90
C GLY A 76 -11.19 -10.61 -6.68
N LEU A 77 -12.39 -10.48 -6.09
CA LEU A 77 -12.84 -11.29 -4.96
C LEU A 77 -12.87 -12.78 -5.33
N VAL A 78 -13.54 -13.15 -6.42
CA VAL A 78 -13.71 -14.55 -6.84
C VAL A 78 -12.36 -15.22 -7.05
N THR A 79 -11.43 -14.55 -7.74
CA THR A 79 -10.09 -15.08 -7.99
C THR A 79 -9.29 -15.23 -6.71
N ALA A 80 -9.34 -14.27 -5.79
CA ALA A 80 -8.63 -14.39 -4.52
C ALA A 80 -9.19 -15.49 -3.62
N VAL A 81 -10.51 -15.69 -3.60
CA VAL A 81 -11.12 -16.84 -2.92
C VAL A 81 -10.65 -18.15 -3.54
N GLY A 82 -10.57 -18.24 -4.87
CA GLY A 82 -10.00 -19.40 -5.57
C GLY A 82 -8.54 -19.66 -5.20
N ILE A 83 -7.70 -18.60 -5.16
CA ILE A 83 -6.30 -18.70 -4.75
C ILE A 83 -6.21 -19.16 -3.29
N PHE A 84 -7.04 -18.65 -2.39
CA PHE A 84 -7.08 -19.10 -1.00
C PHE A 84 -7.33 -20.61 -0.89
N TYR A 85 -8.36 -21.14 -1.58
CA TYR A 85 -8.62 -22.57 -1.54
C TYR A 85 -7.47 -23.38 -2.14
N ALA A 86 -6.85 -22.90 -3.23
CA ALA A 86 -5.67 -23.54 -3.81
C ALA A 86 -4.47 -23.54 -2.84
N THR A 87 -4.20 -22.44 -2.14
CA THR A 87 -3.07 -22.34 -1.20
C THR A 87 -3.30 -23.18 0.07
N THR A 88 -4.55 -23.34 0.52
CA THR A 88 -4.86 -24.21 1.67
C THR A 88 -4.48 -25.67 1.45
N VAL A 89 -4.35 -26.14 0.21
CA VAL A 89 -3.86 -27.50 -0.09
C VAL A 89 -2.41 -27.69 0.37
N PHE A 90 -1.59 -26.65 0.22
CA PHE A 90 -0.14 -26.71 0.46
C PHE A 90 0.26 -26.22 1.86
N TYR A 91 -0.55 -25.36 2.50
CA TYR A 91 -0.20 -24.74 3.78
C TYR A 91 -1.24 -25.06 4.86
N SER A 92 -0.87 -25.97 5.77
CA SER A 92 -1.71 -26.38 6.92
C SER A 92 -2.09 -25.21 7.83
N ASN A 93 -1.21 -24.23 8.01
CA ASN A 93 -1.47 -23.02 8.81
C ASN A 93 -2.70 -22.23 8.33
N LEU A 94 -3.02 -22.27 7.04
CA LEU A 94 -4.20 -21.62 6.50
C LEU A 94 -5.50 -22.34 6.90
N LYS A 95 -5.45 -23.67 7.10
CA LYS A 95 -6.60 -24.47 7.52
C LYS A 95 -7.00 -24.19 8.96
N THR A 96 -6.03 -23.98 9.85
CA THR A 96 -6.28 -23.70 11.27
C THR A 96 -7.10 -22.44 11.50
N HIS A 97 -6.93 -21.42 10.65
CA HIS A 97 -7.58 -20.11 10.76
C HIS A 97 -8.34 -19.75 9.49
N GLN A 98 -9.08 -20.71 8.92
CA GLN A 98 -9.67 -20.64 7.59
C GLN A 98 -10.49 -19.36 7.34
N LEU A 99 -11.38 -19.00 8.27
CA LEU A 99 -12.24 -17.83 8.13
C LEU A 99 -11.44 -16.52 8.06
N TYR A 100 -10.42 -16.38 8.92
CA TYR A 100 -9.59 -15.17 8.96
C TYR A 100 -8.75 -15.01 7.71
N TRP A 101 -8.16 -16.10 7.21
CA TRP A 101 -7.42 -16.08 5.95
C TRP A 101 -8.33 -15.79 4.75
N LEU A 102 -9.54 -16.36 4.72
CA LEU A 102 -10.51 -16.04 3.68
C LEU A 102 -10.85 -14.54 3.66
N ILE A 103 -11.06 -13.93 4.84
CA ILE A 103 -11.30 -12.49 4.97
C ILE A 103 -10.11 -11.69 4.46
N ILE A 104 -8.86 -12.05 4.83
CA ILE A 104 -7.65 -11.39 4.34
C ILE A 104 -7.57 -11.46 2.81
N TYR A 105 -7.69 -12.66 2.23
CA TYR A 105 -7.62 -12.85 0.78
C TYR A 105 -8.72 -12.07 0.05
N ALA A 106 -9.95 -12.09 0.57
CA ALA A 106 -11.06 -11.32 0.02
C ALA A 106 -10.79 -9.81 0.06
N TYR A 107 -10.30 -9.31 1.20
CA TYR A 107 -9.98 -7.90 1.42
C TYR A 107 -8.88 -7.41 0.48
N ILE A 108 -7.89 -8.24 0.16
CA ILE A 108 -6.80 -7.89 -0.76
C ILE A 108 -7.28 -8.02 -2.22
N GLY A 109 -7.91 -9.14 -2.53
CA GLY A 109 -8.24 -9.53 -3.90
C GLY A 109 -9.23 -8.61 -4.60
N ALA A 110 -10.27 -8.17 -3.88
CA ALA A 110 -11.30 -7.31 -4.44
C ALA A 110 -10.72 -5.94 -4.90
N PRO A 111 -9.97 -5.19 -4.07
CA PRO A 111 -9.27 -3.99 -4.50
C PRO A 111 -8.33 -4.21 -5.69
N VAL A 112 -7.57 -5.32 -5.74
CA VAL A 112 -6.67 -5.58 -6.88
C VAL A 112 -7.45 -5.63 -8.20
N GLY A 113 -8.58 -6.33 -8.24
CA GLY A 113 -9.45 -6.36 -9.42
C GLY A 113 -10.11 -5.01 -9.72
N ALA A 114 -10.49 -4.26 -8.69
CA ALA A 114 -11.03 -2.91 -8.81
C ALA A 114 -9.99 -1.95 -9.44
N PHE A 115 -8.74 -1.97 -8.98
CA PHE A 115 -7.65 -1.14 -9.48
C PHE A 115 -7.31 -1.45 -10.93
N LEU A 116 -7.32 -2.72 -11.34
CA LEU A 116 -7.16 -3.11 -12.74
C LEU A 116 -8.21 -2.44 -13.65
N SER A 117 -9.47 -2.43 -13.20
CA SER A 117 -10.56 -1.80 -13.94
C SER A 117 -10.47 -0.28 -13.90
N TYR A 118 -10.13 0.28 -12.74
CA TYR A 118 -9.91 1.71 -12.55
C TYR A 118 -8.84 2.24 -13.50
N PHE A 119 -7.65 1.64 -13.52
CA PHE A 119 -6.56 2.12 -14.39
C PHE A 119 -6.92 2.04 -15.86
N TYR A 120 -7.60 0.98 -16.30
CA TYR A 120 -8.06 0.91 -17.69
C TYR A 120 -9.06 2.03 -18.04
N ILE A 121 -10.07 2.25 -17.19
CA ILE A 121 -11.11 3.27 -17.42
C ILE A 121 -10.51 4.68 -17.36
N ASP A 122 -9.59 4.92 -16.43
CA ASP A 122 -8.90 6.18 -16.23
C ASP A 122 -7.99 6.50 -17.43
N ASP A 123 -7.15 5.54 -17.83
CA ASP A 123 -6.32 5.64 -19.03
C ASP A 123 -7.17 5.94 -20.27
N LYS A 124 -8.29 5.22 -20.45
CA LYS A 124 -9.18 5.45 -21.59
C LYS A 124 -9.71 6.89 -21.60
N LYS A 125 -10.15 7.43 -20.46
CA LYS A 125 -10.61 8.83 -20.38
C LYS A 125 -9.50 9.82 -20.73
N ILE A 126 -8.27 9.55 -20.31
CA ILE A 126 -7.12 10.40 -20.63
C ILE A 126 -6.83 10.34 -22.13
N PHE A 127 -6.79 9.15 -22.73
CA PHE A 127 -6.55 9.00 -24.17
C PHE A 127 -7.66 9.64 -25.00
N ASP A 128 -8.93 9.42 -24.64
CA ASP A 128 -10.09 10.03 -25.31
C ASP A 128 -10.07 11.57 -25.20
N ALA A 129 -9.52 12.13 -24.11
CA ALA A 129 -9.43 13.58 -23.89
C ALA A 129 -8.24 14.25 -24.63
N VAL A 130 -7.23 13.49 -25.01
CA VAL A 130 -6.02 13.97 -25.70
C VAL A 130 -6.06 13.66 -27.20
N ASP A 131 -7.07 12.91 -27.66
CA ASP A 131 -7.25 12.57 -29.07
C ASP A 131 -7.39 13.86 -29.93
N GLY A 132 -6.37 14.13 -30.74
CA GLY A 132 -6.24 15.34 -31.55
C GLY A 132 -5.24 16.41 -31.06
N GLN A 133 -4.60 16.26 -29.90
CA GLN A 133 -3.57 17.20 -29.41
C GLN A 133 -2.15 16.60 -29.48
N LYS A 134 -1.18 17.37 -30.02
CA LYS A 134 0.24 16.96 -30.20
C LYS A 134 1.06 16.94 -28.90
N SER A 135 0.47 17.23 -27.76
CA SER A 135 1.15 17.28 -26.46
C SER A 135 1.22 15.90 -25.83
N ALA A 136 2.42 15.42 -25.51
CA ALA A 136 2.59 14.22 -24.70
C ALA A 136 2.02 14.46 -23.28
N PRO A 137 1.26 13.52 -22.70
CA PRO A 137 0.73 13.68 -21.34
C PRO A 137 1.87 13.77 -20.31
N ASP A 138 1.84 14.81 -19.46
CA ASP A 138 2.74 14.97 -18.32
C ASP A 138 2.02 14.50 -17.04
N PHE A 139 2.56 13.45 -16.42
CA PHE A 139 1.98 12.84 -15.22
C PHE A 139 2.49 13.49 -13.92
N GLY A 140 3.36 14.52 -14.00
CA GLY A 140 3.74 15.38 -12.88
C GLY A 140 4.13 14.64 -11.59
N ARG A 141 3.47 15.00 -10.48
CA ARG A 141 3.73 14.52 -9.12
C ARG A 141 3.55 13.01 -8.92
N ASP A 142 2.84 12.34 -9.82
CA ASP A 142 2.62 10.89 -9.78
C ASP A 142 3.90 10.08 -10.02
N ALA A 143 4.99 10.68 -10.49
CA ALA A 143 6.29 10.00 -10.62
C ALA A 143 6.93 9.64 -9.26
N HIS A 144 6.55 10.32 -8.17
CA HIS A 144 7.14 10.14 -6.83
C HIS A 144 6.30 9.27 -5.89
N TRP A 145 5.32 8.54 -6.41
CA TRP A 145 4.34 7.77 -5.62
C TRP A 145 4.94 6.64 -4.76
N LEU A 146 6.19 6.21 -5.05
CA LEU A 146 6.92 5.21 -4.29
C LEU A 146 7.70 5.78 -3.10
N GLU A 147 8.04 7.08 -3.09
CA GLU A 147 8.80 7.70 -1.99
C GLU A 147 8.13 7.50 -0.61
N PRO A 148 6.80 7.61 -0.47
CA PRO A 148 6.14 7.38 0.82
C PRO A 148 6.39 6.01 1.41
N PHE A 149 6.48 4.95 0.59
CA PHE A 149 6.81 3.60 1.08
C PHE A 149 8.18 3.60 1.76
N GLY A 150 9.17 4.23 1.14
CA GLY A 150 10.52 4.34 1.71
C GLY A 150 10.52 5.11 3.02
N PHE A 151 9.82 6.25 3.09
CA PHE A 151 9.75 7.05 4.31
C PHE A 151 9.11 6.29 5.47
N GLY A 152 7.97 5.65 5.23
CA GLY A 152 7.30 4.87 6.25
C GLY A 152 8.12 3.67 6.71
N ALA A 153 8.75 2.94 5.79
CA ALA A 153 9.61 1.80 6.11
C ALA A 153 10.79 2.23 7.00
N ILE A 154 11.52 3.29 6.60
CA ILE A 154 12.67 3.82 7.37
C ILE A 154 12.21 4.33 8.74
N ALA A 155 11.12 5.09 8.80
CA ALA A 155 10.60 5.63 10.05
C ALA A 155 10.27 4.53 11.07
N TYR A 156 9.62 3.45 10.63
CA TYR A 156 9.31 2.32 11.50
C TYR A 156 10.55 1.54 11.88
N LEU A 157 11.48 1.34 10.94
CA LEU A 157 12.73 0.67 11.28
C LEU A 157 13.51 1.44 12.35
N LEU A 158 13.59 2.76 12.25
CA LEU A 158 14.22 3.61 13.27
C LEU A 158 13.47 3.54 14.59
N ALA A 159 12.14 3.59 14.56
CA ALA A 159 11.33 3.59 15.78
C ALA A 159 11.39 2.27 16.53
N PHE A 160 11.53 1.13 15.85
CA PHE A 160 11.57 -0.21 16.44
C PHE A 160 13.00 -0.75 16.63
N PHE A 161 14.03 0.05 16.34
CA PHE A 161 15.43 -0.33 16.57
C PHE A 161 15.76 -0.34 18.08
N PRO A 162 16.61 -1.27 18.58
CA PRO A 162 17.25 -2.37 17.85
C PRO A 162 16.32 -3.57 17.58
N PHE A 163 16.64 -4.36 16.56
CA PHE A 163 15.87 -5.57 16.23
C PHE A 163 16.50 -6.80 16.88
N ALA A 164 15.67 -7.56 17.60
CA ALA A 164 16.08 -8.86 18.15
C ALA A 164 15.92 -10.02 17.16
N HIS A 165 14.98 -9.93 16.21
CA HIS A 165 14.61 -11.04 15.31
C HIS A 165 14.30 -10.57 13.88
N PHE A 166 14.66 -11.38 12.89
CA PHE A 166 14.43 -11.10 11.47
C PHE A 166 12.95 -10.94 11.12
N ASP A 167 12.08 -11.82 11.64
CA ASP A 167 10.64 -11.75 11.38
C ASP A 167 10.03 -10.43 11.83
N LEU A 168 10.43 -9.94 13.01
CA LEU A 168 10.00 -8.65 13.51
C LEU A 168 10.45 -7.53 12.57
N THR A 169 11.71 -7.54 12.13
CA THR A 169 12.24 -6.55 11.19
C THR A 169 11.44 -6.49 9.89
N VAL A 170 11.11 -7.64 9.29
CA VAL A 170 10.33 -7.71 8.04
C VAL A 170 8.91 -7.18 8.25
N ASN A 171 8.25 -7.57 9.33
CA ASN A 171 6.91 -7.06 9.66
C ASN A 171 6.92 -5.55 9.92
N VAL A 172 7.90 -5.04 10.67
CA VAL A 172 8.10 -3.60 10.92
C VAL A 172 8.32 -2.85 9.62
N PHE A 173 9.19 -3.37 8.73
CA PHE A 173 9.46 -2.79 7.42
C PHE A 173 8.19 -2.68 6.58
N LEU A 174 7.41 -3.76 6.46
CA LEU A 174 6.22 -3.80 5.61
C LEU A 174 5.06 -2.96 6.15
N VAL A 175 4.79 -3.03 7.45
CA VAL A 175 3.78 -2.17 8.10
C VAL A 175 4.19 -0.70 7.98
N GLY A 176 5.49 -0.40 8.16
CA GLY A 176 6.03 0.93 7.95
C GLY A 176 5.83 1.42 6.52
N ALA A 177 6.17 0.59 5.52
CA ALA A 177 6.01 0.94 4.11
C ALA A 177 4.54 1.29 3.79
N MET A 178 3.59 0.49 4.27
CA MET A 178 2.16 0.76 4.10
C MET A 178 1.70 2.00 4.86
N SER A 179 2.20 2.21 6.08
CA SER A 179 1.98 3.42 6.87
C SER A 179 2.39 4.69 6.10
N GLY A 180 3.48 4.62 5.34
CA GLY A 180 3.91 5.69 4.44
C GLY A 180 2.87 6.06 3.38
N VAL A 181 2.23 5.07 2.76
CA VAL A 181 1.17 5.28 1.75
C VAL A 181 -0.02 6.01 2.36
N PHE A 182 -0.47 5.60 3.55
CA PHE A 182 -1.57 6.27 4.26
C PHE A 182 -1.22 7.71 4.60
N ALA A 183 0.02 7.96 5.05
CA ALA A 183 0.51 9.31 5.33
C ALA A 183 0.57 10.19 4.07
N ALA A 184 0.93 9.61 2.92
CA ALA A 184 0.90 10.33 1.64
C ALA A 184 -0.53 10.61 1.18
N GLY A 185 -1.47 9.69 1.37
CA GLY A 185 -2.88 9.95 1.15
C GLY A 185 -3.34 11.17 1.97
N ALA A 186 -3.07 11.17 3.27
CA ALA A 186 -3.41 12.29 4.15
C ALA A 186 -2.77 13.62 3.69
N SER A 187 -1.52 13.60 3.22
CA SER A 187 -0.84 14.81 2.75
C SER A 187 -1.34 15.32 1.40
N HIS A 188 -1.77 14.44 0.50
CA HIS A 188 -2.33 14.83 -0.81
C HIS A 188 -3.74 15.39 -0.67
N PHE A 189 -4.58 14.79 0.17
CA PHE A 189 -5.97 15.23 0.38
C PHE A 189 -6.13 16.39 1.37
N SER A 190 -5.06 16.80 2.04
CA SER A 190 -5.08 18.00 2.88
C SER A 190 -5.23 19.27 2.02
N PRO A 191 -6.20 20.16 2.31
CA PRO A 191 -6.34 21.46 1.63
C PRO A 191 -5.04 22.25 1.64
N ASP A 192 -4.71 22.95 0.55
CA ASP A 192 -3.45 23.71 0.46
C ASP A 192 -3.35 24.82 1.51
N LYS A 193 -4.49 25.38 1.94
CA LYS A 193 -4.57 26.33 3.06
C LYS A 193 -4.04 25.73 4.37
N TRP A 194 -4.22 24.42 4.59
CA TRP A 194 -3.76 23.73 5.81
C TRP A 194 -2.25 23.47 5.76
N LYS A 195 -1.68 23.28 4.57
CA LYS A 195 -0.24 23.07 4.35
C LYS A 195 0.60 24.32 4.62
N GLN A 196 -0.02 25.50 4.69
CA GLN A 196 0.67 26.77 4.93
C GLN A 196 0.72 27.16 6.42
N SER A 197 -0.15 26.59 7.26
CA SER A 197 -0.15 26.87 8.70
C SER A 197 0.73 25.89 9.47
N PHE A 198 1.74 26.42 10.17
CA PHE A 198 2.64 25.61 11.01
C PHE A 198 1.88 24.84 12.10
N ILE A 199 0.89 25.47 12.74
CA ILE A 199 0.09 24.87 13.81
C ILE A 199 -0.73 23.70 13.27
N VAL A 200 -1.39 23.88 12.12
CA VAL A 200 -2.20 22.82 11.50
C VAL A 200 -1.32 21.66 11.05
N LEU A 201 -0.14 21.93 10.47
CA LEU A 201 0.83 20.89 10.14
C LEU A 201 1.30 20.12 11.38
N ALA A 202 1.60 20.81 12.48
CA ALA A 202 1.99 20.16 13.73
C ALA A 202 0.86 19.27 14.27
N ILE A 203 -0.39 19.73 14.25
CA ILE A 203 -1.55 18.93 14.66
C ILE A 203 -1.74 17.71 13.76
N ILE A 204 -1.56 17.84 12.45
CA ILE A 204 -1.67 16.70 11.53
C ILE A 204 -0.55 15.69 11.80
N ILE A 205 0.69 16.13 11.86
CA ILE A 205 1.85 15.25 12.06
C ILE A 205 1.77 14.55 13.41
N LEU A 206 1.49 15.29 14.49
CA LEU A 206 1.40 14.72 15.82
C LEU A 206 0.11 13.93 16.00
N GLY A 207 -1.04 14.48 15.62
CA GLY A 207 -2.36 13.87 15.81
C GLY A 207 -2.57 12.65 14.92
N LEU A 208 -2.54 12.81 13.59
CA LEU A 208 -2.75 11.69 12.67
C LEU A 208 -1.57 10.72 12.69
N GLY A 209 -0.34 11.23 12.82
CA GLY A 209 0.85 10.37 12.98
C GLY A 209 0.77 9.52 14.24
N SER A 210 0.38 10.08 15.39
CA SER A 210 0.21 9.29 16.62
C SER A 210 -0.97 8.32 16.53
N LEU A 211 -2.11 8.73 15.96
CA LEU A 211 -3.27 7.85 15.82
C LEU A 211 -2.94 6.65 14.91
N GLN A 212 -2.37 6.91 13.74
CA GLN A 212 -1.96 5.85 12.82
C GLN A 212 -0.89 4.97 13.45
N GLY A 213 0.12 5.59 14.09
CA GLY A 213 1.17 4.88 14.80
C GLY A 213 0.66 4.01 15.95
N TRP A 214 -0.34 4.46 16.69
CA TRP A 214 -0.98 3.68 17.74
C TRP A 214 -1.68 2.44 17.17
N LEU A 215 -2.43 2.60 16.07
CA LEU A 215 -3.11 1.50 15.38
C LEU A 215 -2.13 0.46 14.82
N THR A 216 -1.06 0.90 14.16
CA THR A 216 -0.03 0.00 13.61
C THR A 216 0.84 -0.59 14.72
N GLY A 217 1.11 0.13 15.79
CA GLY A 217 1.79 -0.38 16.99
C GLY A 217 1.03 -1.55 17.61
N PHE A 218 -0.30 -1.51 17.62
CA PHE A 218 -1.15 -2.61 18.10
C PHE A 218 -1.00 -3.90 17.26
N LEU A 219 -0.62 -3.79 15.98
CA LEU A 219 -0.34 -4.96 15.13
C LEU A 219 0.83 -5.79 15.69
N PHE A 220 1.78 -5.14 16.37
CA PHE A 220 2.95 -5.80 16.96
C PHE A 220 2.72 -6.36 18.36
N ARG A 221 1.48 -6.42 18.85
CA ARG A 221 1.17 -6.99 20.19
C ARG A 221 1.69 -8.41 20.39
N ALA A 222 1.71 -9.22 19.33
CA ALA A 222 2.23 -10.58 19.37
C ALA A 222 3.76 -10.62 19.56
N TYR A 223 4.45 -9.53 19.24
CA TYR A 223 5.90 -9.36 19.35
C TYR A 223 6.30 -8.53 20.59
N ALA A 224 5.36 -8.22 21.50
CA ALA A 224 5.62 -7.32 22.64
C ALA A 224 6.83 -7.75 23.49
N GLU A 225 7.02 -9.06 23.70
CA GLU A 225 8.15 -9.61 24.47
C GLU A 225 9.51 -9.45 23.76
N GLN A 226 9.52 -9.16 22.46
CA GLN A 226 10.72 -8.98 21.64
C GLN A 226 11.10 -7.50 21.49
N LEU A 227 10.33 -6.60 22.09
CA LEU A 227 10.52 -5.15 22.00
C LEU A 227 11.12 -4.61 23.30
N TYR A 228 11.97 -3.60 23.17
CA TYR A 228 12.62 -2.95 24.31
C TYR A 228 11.66 -2.05 25.10
N THR A 229 10.57 -1.60 24.49
CA THR A 229 9.52 -0.81 25.13
C THR A 229 8.14 -1.20 24.57
N ASN A 230 7.10 -0.54 25.05
CA ASN A 230 5.72 -0.78 24.67
C ASN A 230 5.54 -0.63 23.14
N ASN A 231 4.93 -1.62 22.50
CA ASN A 231 4.66 -1.65 21.06
C ASN A 231 3.87 -0.43 20.56
N LEU A 232 2.99 0.14 21.39
CA LEU A 232 2.23 1.34 21.06
C LEU A 232 3.12 2.59 21.03
N VAL A 233 4.13 2.67 21.90
CA VAL A 233 5.09 3.79 21.93
C VAL A 233 5.96 3.77 20.67
N HIS A 234 6.49 2.58 20.32
CA HIS A 234 7.22 2.39 19.06
C HIS A 234 6.34 2.74 17.85
N GLY A 235 5.09 2.28 17.84
CA GLY A 235 4.12 2.61 16.80
C GLY A 235 3.88 4.12 16.65
N ILE A 236 3.56 4.82 17.74
CA ILE A 236 3.36 6.28 17.76
C ILE A 236 4.59 7.01 17.22
N ALA A 237 5.79 6.66 17.71
CA ALA A 237 7.03 7.26 17.23
C ALA A 237 7.21 7.04 15.72
N GLY A 238 7.03 5.81 15.24
CA GLY A 238 7.10 5.47 13.82
C GLY A 238 6.09 6.23 12.97
N GLY A 239 4.84 6.34 13.45
CA GLY A 239 3.77 7.09 12.79
C GLY A 239 4.07 8.58 12.69
N VAL A 240 4.48 9.22 13.78
CA VAL A 240 4.86 10.65 13.80
C VAL A 240 6.02 10.92 12.86
N ILE A 241 7.09 10.11 12.91
CA ILE A 241 8.25 10.26 12.00
C ILE A 241 7.82 10.06 10.54
N THR A 242 6.98 9.07 10.26
CA THR A 242 6.45 8.83 8.90
C THR A 242 5.72 10.06 8.36
N TYR A 243 4.82 10.65 9.15
CA TYR A 243 4.10 11.86 8.75
C TYR A 243 5.03 13.05 8.59
N LEU A 244 5.98 13.23 9.51
CA LEU A 244 6.98 14.30 9.41
C LEU A 244 7.75 14.22 8.09
N MET A 245 8.32 13.07 7.76
CA MET A 245 9.07 12.86 6.51
C MET A 245 8.20 13.10 5.27
N THR A 246 6.99 12.52 5.26
CA THR A 246 6.07 12.59 4.11
C THR A 246 5.57 14.01 3.87
N PHE A 247 5.22 14.76 4.93
CA PHE A 247 4.74 16.14 4.82
C PHE A 247 5.88 17.11 4.46
N LEU A 248 7.08 16.94 5.00
CA LEU A 248 8.24 17.75 4.62
C LEU A 248 8.57 17.56 3.14
N ARG A 249 8.56 16.31 2.65
CA ARG A 249 8.76 16.03 1.23
C ARG A 249 7.64 16.59 0.36
N GLY A 250 6.38 16.38 0.74
CA GLY A 250 5.23 16.91 0.01
C GLY A 250 5.28 18.44 -0.11
N ARG A 251 5.70 19.15 0.94
CA ARG A 251 5.90 20.61 0.94
C ARG A 251 7.07 21.02 0.04
N GLN A 252 8.19 20.28 0.08
CA GLN A 252 9.33 20.55 -0.80
C GLN A 252 8.94 20.43 -2.27
N LEU A 253 8.19 19.39 -2.64
CA LEU A 253 7.73 19.17 -4.01
C LEU A 253 6.76 20.27 -4.45
N ALA A 254 5.76 20.62 -3.63
CA ALA A 254 4.82 21.71 -3.92
C ALA A 254 5.53 23.07 -4.13
N ASN A 255 6.57 23.36 -3.35
CA ASN A 255 7.37 24.57 -3.51
C ASN A 255 8.19 24.59 -4.80
N LYS A 256 8.63 23.42 -5.30
CA LYS A 256 9.32 23.32 -6.59
C LYS A 256 8.33 23.48 -7.74
N GLU A 257 7.11 22.93 -7.63
CA GLU A 257 6.02 23.07 -8.61
C GLU A 257 5.66 24.54 -8.78
N GLY A 258 5.43 25.27 -7.68
CA GLY A 258 5.14 26.70 -7.71
C GLY A 258 6.27 27.57 -8.28
N LYS A 259 7.49 27.05 -8.40
CA LYS A 259 8.65 27.72 -9.00
C LYS A 259 8.93 27.26 -10.44
N GLY A 260 8.13 26.35 -11.00
CA GLY A 260 8.33 25.80 -12.34
C GLY A 260 9.61 24.96 -12.48
N SER A 261 10.08 24.32 -11.40
CA SER A 261 11.37 23.61 -11.35
C SER A 261 11.26 22.10 -11.09
N LEU A 262 10.14 21.47 -11.47
CA LEU A 262 10.03 20.00 -11.54
C LEU A 262 10.42 19.45 -12.91
#